data_AF-A0A6A5WVI9-F1
#
_entry.id   AF-A0A6A5WVI9-F1
#
_cell.length_a   1.000
_cell.length_b   1.000
_cell.length_c   1.000
_cell.angle_alpha   90.00
_cell.angle_beta   90.00
_cell.angle_gamma   90.00
#
_symmetry.space_group_name_H-M   'P 1'
#
loop_
_entity.id
_entity.type
_entity.pdbx_description
1 polymer ?
#
loop_
_entity_poly.entity_id
_entity_poly.type
_entity_poly.pdbx_seq_one_letter_code
_entity_poly.pdbx_strand_id
1 'polypeptide(L)'
;MSSAGASTSATSYSACLKCEKPGTKRCTRCSTQYCSDDCEANDSNIHNILCESMSDREDRPGAGFRRAVYFPVNESAPRFVWVPFNEEDWAMDNHYVRQNLFHDVEFFQYKTFDENPILKRRLGYSVFLWHDDEFKVNGQPENQALQSVSKVDLSRHWRGPLLAVVVQVDEFGGVTDVQDANPDVLSILADIVHLKTGRVNTLTVFPFEITQMGSREMAFFASLMGNLRRN
;
A
#
# COMPACT_ATOMS: atom_id res chain seq x y z
N MET A 1 -30.00 40.39 25.00
CA MET A 1 -28.99 39.47 25.56
C MET A 1 -29.30 38.09 25.00
N SER A 2 -28.59 37.66 23.96
CA SER A 2 -28.63 36.28 23.47
C SER A 2 -27.20 35.89 23.11
N SER A 3 -26.76 34.82 23.77
CA SER A 3 -25.41 34.32 23.86
C SER A 3 -24.86 33.81 22.52
N ALA A 4 -23.65 34.25 22.19
CA ALA A 4 -22.80 33.61 21.21
C ALA A 4 -22.38 32.22 21.74
N GLY A 5 -22.78 31.16 21.03
CA GLY A 5 -22.22 29.84 21.21
C GLY A 5 -20.84 29.80 20.58
N ALA A 6 -19.81 29.68 21.41
CA ALA A 6 -18.44 29.45 20.95
C ALA A 6 -18.35 28.06 20.30
N SER A 7 -18.21 28.02 18.98
CA SER A 7 -17.78 26.84 18.24
C SER A 7 -16.32 26.57 18.64
N THR A 8 -16.12 25.63 19.55
CA THR A 8 -14.81 25.10 19.86
C THR A 8 -14.31 24.33 18.65
N SER A 9 -13.34 24.91 17.94
CA SER A 9 -12.58 24.23 16.89
C SER A 9 -11.90 23.01 17.51
N ALA A 10 -12.42 21.82 17.26
CA ALA A 10 -11.77 20.58 17.65
C ALA A 10 -10.41 20.53 16.93
N THR A 11 -9.34 20.69 17.69
CA THR A 11 -7.99 20.40 17.20
C THR A 11 -7.97 18.93 16.84
N SER A 12 -7.91 18.60 15.55
CA SER A 12 -7.80 17.22 15.08
C SER A 12 -6.41 16.70 15.41
N TYR A 13 -6.25 16.21 16.65
CA TYR A 13 -5.10 15.38 16.98
C TYR A 13 -5.22 14.11 16.15
N SER A 14 -4.36 13.96 15.15
CA SER A 14 -4.14 12.67 14.49
C SER A 14 -3.80 11.61 15.53
N ALA A 15 -4.32 10.42 15.33
CA ALA A 15 -4.28 9.37 16.34
C ALA A 15 -2.88 8.73 16.44
N CYS A 16 -2.59 8.08 17.57
CA CYS A 16 -1.40 7.25 17.71
C CYS A 16 -1.38 6.13 16.65
N LEU A 17 -0.21 5.84 16.10
CA LEU A 17 -0.03 4.77 15.11
C LEU A 17 -0.23 3.37 15.72
N LYS A 18 0.06 3.19 17.02
CA LYS A 18 0.01 1.87 17.69
C LYS A 18 -1.14 1.67 18.66
N CYS A 19 -1.99 2.67 18.90
CA CYS A 19 -3.19 2.52 19.74
C CYS A 19 -4.27 3.56 19.40
N GLU A 20 -5.40 3.49 20.09
CA GLU A 20 -6.55 4.38 19.88
C GLU A 20 -6.40 5.77 20.51
N LYS A 21 -5.39 5.97 21.36
CA LYS A 21 -5.17 7.25 22.04
C LYS A 21 -4.75 8.34 21.04
N PRO A 22 -5.08 9.62 21.28
CA PRO A 22 -4.56 10.73 20.48
C PRO A 22 -3.04 10.77 20.46
N GLY A 23 -2.46 11.12 19.31
CA GLY A 23 -1.03 11.36 19.18
C GLY A 23 -0.65 12.67 19.88
N THR A 24 0.23 12.58 20.88
CA THR A 24 0.74 13.73 21.64
C THR A 24 2.19 14.03 21.30
N LYS A 25 2.90 13.06 20.72
CA LYS A 25 4.28 13.13 20.27
C LYS A 25 4.34 12.88 18.77
N ARG A 26 5.37 13.44 18.12
CA ARG A 26 5.63 13.23 16.69
C ARG A 26 7.08 12.86 16.45
N CYS A 27 7.31 11.90 15.57
CA CYS A 27 8.64 11.64 15.03
C CYS A 27 9.14 12.89 14.30
N THR A 28 10.35 13.33 14.62
CA THR A 28 10.92 14.57 14.09
C THR A 28 11.28 14.49 12.60
N ARG A 29 11.42 13.28 12.04
CA ARG A 29 11.81 13.06 10.63
C ARG A 29 10.62 12.95 9.68
N CYS A 30 9.61 12.16 10.06
CA CYS A 30 8.49 11.79 9.19
C CYS A 30 7.10 12.19 9.73
N SER A 31 7.04 12.83 10.91
CA SER A 31 5.81 13.33 11.54
C SER A 31 4.80 12.28 12.02
N THR A 32 5.12 10.99 11.97
CA THR A 32 4.35 9.90 12.58
C THR A 32 4.04 10.18 14.03
N GLN A 33 2.84 9.81 14.48
CA GLN A 33 2.36 10.21 15.81
C GLN A 33 2.23 9.05 16.78
N TYR A 34 2.64 9.32 18.01
CA TYR A 34 2.58 8.39 19.13
C TYR A 34 1.99 9.09 20.34
N CYS A 35 1.34 8.32 21.22
CA CYS A 35 0.81 8.85 22.48
C CYS A 35 1.82 8.77 23.65
N SER A 36 2.88 7.97 23.51
CA SER A 36 3.91 7.73 24.53
C SER A 36 5.21 7.22 23.93
N ASP A 37 6.30 7.29 24.70
CA ASP A 37 7.60 6.66 24.36
C ASP A 37 7.46 5.15 24.15
N ASP A 38 6.60 4.47 24.93
CA ASP A 38 6.37 3.03 24.77
C ASP A 38 5.78 2.68 23.39
N CYS A 39 4.84 3.49 22.89
CA CYS A 39 4.25 3.26 21.57
C CYS A 39 5.26 3.50 20.45
N GLU A 40 6.12 4.51 20.61
CA GLU A 40 7.21 4.80 19.68
C GLU A 40 8.27 3.69 19.70
N ALA A 41 8.68 3.24 20.88
CA ALA A 41 9.64 2.15 21.05
C ALA A 41 9.12 0.82 20.48
N ASN A 42 7.83 0.52 20.65
CA ASN A 42 7.19 -0.67 20.08
C ASN A 42 7.20 -0.66 18.53
N ASP A 43 7.08 0.51 17.91
CA ASP A 43 7.10 0.64 16.45
C ASP A 43 8.51 0.82 15.88
N SER A 44 9.47 1.28 16.69
CA SER A 44 10.79 1.75 16.27
C SER A 44 11.50 0.85 15.26
N ASN A 45 11.50 -0.46 15.48
CA ASN A 45 12.17 -1.42 14.59
C ASN A 45 11.59 -1.40 13.16
N ILE A 46 10.26 -1.36 13.03
CA ILE A 46 9.60 -1.34 11.72
C ILE A 46 9.64 0.07 11.14
N HIS A 47 9.36 1.06 11.98
CA HIS A 47 9.37 2.46 11.64
C HIS A 47 10.69 2.92 11.01
N ASN A 48 11.81 2.54 11.63
CA ASN A 48 13.13 3.01 11.24
C ASN A 48 13.58 2.50 9.87
N ILE A 49 13.09 1.33 9.43
CA ILE A 49 13.40 0.75 8.11
C ILE A 49 13.19 1.78 6.99
N LEU A 50 12.09 2.54 7.04
CA LEU A 50 11.81 3.59 6.07
C LEU A 50 12.06 5.00 6.60
N CYS A 51 11.88 5.23 7.90
CA CYS A 51 12.02 6.58 8.48
C CYS A 51 13.43 7.14 8.33
N GLU A 52 14.47 6.30 8.36
CA GLU A 52 15.85 6.73 8.12
C GLU A 52 16.04 7.25 6.69
N SER A 53 15.47 6.58 5.69
CA SER A 53 15.50 7.00 4.29
C SER A 53 14.70 8.26 3.98
N MET A 54 13.83 8.72 4.90
CA MET A 54 13.10 9.99 4.73
C MET A 54 14.01 11.22 4.81
N SER A 55 15.23 11.05 5.33
CA SER A 55 16.30 12.07 5.34
C SER A 55 16.89 12.26 3.95
N ASP A 56 17.06 11.14 3.23
CA ASP A 56 17.71 11.03 1.93
C ASP A 56 16.74 11.34 0.80
N ARG A 57 15.98 12.44 0.95
CA ARG A 57 14.90 12.84 0.05
C ARG A 57 15.41 12.99 -1.38
N GLU A 58 15.36 11.92 -2.16
CA GLU A 58 15.40 12.03 -3.60
C GLU A 58 14.25 12.93 -4.02
N ASP A 59 14.59 14.00 -4.72
CA ASP A 59 13.60 14.95 -5.21
C ASP A 59 12.58 14.23 -6.07
N ARG A 60 11.30 14.60 -5.90
CA ARG A 60 10.21 14.04 -6.69
C ARG A 60 10.49 14.29 -8.18
N PRO A 61 10.55 13.27 -9.05
CA PRO A 61 10.92 13.45 -10.46
C PRO A 61 9.98 14.36 -11.26
N GLY A 62 8.71 14.41 -10.88
CA GLY A 62 7.70 15.26 -11.52
C GLY A 62 6.36 15.22 -10.79
N ALA A 63 5.42 16.07 -11.23
CA ALA A 63 4.10 16.20 -10.59
C ALA A 63 3.27 14.90 -10.64
N GLY A 64 3.42 14.10 -11.71
CA GLY A 64 2.76 12.80 -11.87
C GLY A 64 3.40 11.65 -11.09
N PHE A 65 4.43 11.90 -10.26
CA PHE A 65 5.04 10.85 -9.45
C PHE A 65 4.49 10.86 -8.03
N ARG A 66 4.30 9.66 -7.47
CA ARG A 66 3.97 9.46 -6.06
C ARG A 66 4.92 8.48 -5.42
N ARG A 67 5.21 8.72 -4.15
CA ARG A 67 6.07 7.83 -3.37
C ARG A 67 5.29 6.59 -2.97
N ALA A 68 5.84 5.42 -3.26
CA ALA A 68 5.31 4.13 -2.87
C ALA A 68 6.35 3.35 -2.03
N VAL A 69 5.91 2.31 -1.33
CA VAL A 69 6.81 1.39 -0.63
C VAL A 69 7.00 0.14 -1.48
N TYR A 70 8.21 -0.08 -1.95
CA TYR A 70 8.58 -1.24 -2.74
C TYR A 70 9.26 -2.29 -1.87
N PHE A 71 8.84 -3.54 -2.04
CA PHE A 71 9.43 -4.72 -1.41
C PHE A 71 10.17 -5.50 -2.50
N PRO A 72 11.45 -5.17 -2.75
CA PRO A 72 12.28 -5.91 -3.70
C PRO A 72 12.47 -7.36 -3.26
N VAL A 73 12.48 -8.27 -4.22
CA VAL A 73 12.78 -9.69 -3.97
C VAL A 73 14.22 -9.90 -3.51
N ASN A 74 15.14 -9.18 -4.13
CA ASN A 74 16.59 -9.42 -4.02
C ASN A 74 17.27 -8.54 -2.96
N GLU A 75 16.52 -7.73 -2.22
CA GLU A 75 17.06 -6.89 -1.16
C GLU A 75 16.42 -7.27 0.19
N SER A 76 17.12 -6.97 1.29
CA SER A 76 16.71 -7.38 2.63
C SER A 76 15.74 -6.42 3.32
N ALA A 77 15.44 -5.27 2.71
CA ALA A 77 14.61 -4.24 3.30
C ALA A 77 13.73 -3.57 2.24
N PRO A 78 12.50 -3.17 2.61
CA PRO A 78 11.68 -2.32 1.75
C PRO A 78 12.28 -0.92 1.66
N ARG A 79 11.96 -0.23 0.56
CA ARG A 79 12.43 1.14 0.32
C ARG A 79 11.37 1.97 -0.36
N PHE A 80 11.52 3.28 -0.28
CA PHE A 80 10.70 4.18 -1.07
C PHE A 80 11.11 4.16 -2.54
N VAL A 81 10.12 4.31 -3.41
CA VAL A 81 10.31 4.52 -4.85
C VAL A 81 9.33 5.56 -5.36
N TRP A 82 9.73 6.30 -6.40
CA TRP A 82 8.84 7.17 -7.15
C TRP A 82 8.19 6.35 -8.28
N VAL A 83 6.86 6.34 -8.31
CA VAL A 83 6.07 5.63 -9.31
C VAL A 83 5.24 6.66 -10.09
N PRO A 84 5.25 6.61 -11.44
CA PRO A 84 4.43 7.48 -12.25
C PRO A 84 2.97 7.04 -12.27
N PHE A 85 2.09 8.02 -12.15
CA PHE A 85 0.64 7.91 -12.26
C PHE A 85 0.16 8.89 -13.34
N ASN A 86 -0.90 8.51 -14.04
CA ASN A 86 -1.62 9.42 -14.91
C ASN A 86 -2.44 10.41 -14.04
N GLU A 87 -2.26 11.71 -14.27
CA GLU A 87 -2.92 12.76 -13.48
C GLU A 87 -4.43 12.88 -13.78
N GLU A 88 -4.90 12.34 -14.91
CA GLU A 88 -6.31 12.43 -15.31
C GLU A 88 -7.19 11.38 -14.60
N ASP A 89 -6.68 10.16 -14.44
CA ASP A 89 -7.44 9.01 -13.94
C ASP A 89 -6.77 8.29 -12.75
N TRP A 90 -5.62 8.79 -12.29
CA TRP A 90 -4.80 8.19 -11.23
C TRP A 90 -4.38 6.74 -11.51
N ALA A 91 -4.40 6.30 -12.76
CA ALA A 91 -3.92 5.00 -13.13
C ALA A 91 -2.40 4.94 -12.96
N MET A 92 -1.92 3.90 -12.27
CA MET A 92 -0.50 3.60 -12.18
C MET A 92 0.03 3.18 -13.56
N ASP A 93 1.21 3.66 -13.96
CA ASP A 93 1.84 3.19 -15.18
C ASP A 93 2.31 1.73 -15.02
N ASN A 94 1.45 0.81 -15.46
CA ASN A 94 1.73 -0.62 -15.41
C ASN A 94 2.94 -1.03 -16.25
N HIS A 95 3.28 -0.28 -17.30
CA HIS A 95 4.47 -0.55 -18.10
C HIS A 95 5.73 -0.23 -17.28
N TYR A 96 5.75 0.93 -16.61
CA TYR A 96 6.83 1.31 -15.70
C TYR A 96 7.01 0.27 -14.58
N VAL A 97 5.94 -0.13 -13.91
CA VAL A 97 6.03 -1.10 -12.80
C VAL A 97 6.56 -2.44 -13.27
N ARG A 98 6.08 -2.96 -14.41
CA ARG A 98 6.60 -4.20 -15.01
C ARG A 98 8.09 -4.07 -15.34
N GLN A 99 8.50 -3.02 -16.01
CA GLN A 99 9.88 -2.93 -16.48
C GLN A 99 10.89 -2.65 -15.36
N ASN A 100 10.52 -1.88 -14.35
CA ASN A 100 11.46 -1.32 -13.39
C ASN A 100 11.38 -1.94 -11.99
N LEU A 101 10.27 -2.57 -11.63
CA LEU A 101 10.05 -3.09 -10.28
C LEU A 101 9.69 -4.59 -10.27
N PHE A 102 8.87 -5.02 -11.21
CA PHE A 102 8.26 -6.36 -11.18
C PHE A 102 8.92 -7.35 -12.16
N HIS A 103 9.66 -6.84 -13.16
CA HIS A 103 10.42 -7.54 -14.19
C HIS A 103 9.69 -8.74 -14.82
N ASP A 104 9.79 -9.90 -14.16
CA ASP A 104 9.30 -11.21 -14.63
C ASP A 104 7.84 -11.51 -14.24
N VAL A 105 7.15 -10.57 -13.59
CA VAL A 105 5.72 -10.74 -13.25
C VAL A 105 4.84 -10.25 -14.41
N GLU A 106 4.25 -11.20 -15.14
CA GLU A 106 3.34 -10.89 -16.25
C GLU A 106 2.00 -10.29 -15.74
N PHE A 107 1.46 -10.88 -14.67
CA PHE A 107 0.16 -10.52 -14.10
C PHE A 107 0.31 -10.17 -12.62
N PHE A 108 -0.02 -8.93 -12.28
CA PHE A 108 -0.10 -8.48 -10.90
C PHE A 108 -1.44 -7.81 -10.63
N GLN A 109 -1.95 -8.00 -9.43
CA GLN A 109 -3.21 -7.46 -8.93
C GLN A 109 -2.93 -6.73 -7.63
N TYR A 110 -3.91 -6.02 -7.08
CA TYR A 110 -3.78 -5.40 -5.77
C TYR A 110 -4.80 -5.94 -4.77
N LYS A 111 -4.41 -5.95 -3.49
CA LYS A 111 -5.35 -6.03 -2.37
C LYS A 111 -5.50 -4.66 -1.73
N THR A 112 -6.73 -4.32 -1.39
CA THR A 112 -7.06 -3.06 -0.72
C THR A 112 -7.14 -3.24 0.79
N PHE A 113 -6.60 -2.26 1.51
CA PHE A 113 -6.69 -2.17 2.96
C PHE A 113 -7.04 -0.74 3.37
N ASP A 114 -8.23 -0.55 3.93
CA ASP A 114 -8.75 0.74 4.42
C ASP A 114 -8.89 0.78 5.96
N GLU A 115 -8.52 -0.31 6.62
CA GLU A 115 -8.59 -0.51 8.06
C GLU A 115 -7.29 -1.13 8.60
N ASN A 116 -6.83 -0.69 9.78
CA ASN A 116 -5.85 -1.43 10.56
C ASN A 116 -6.59 -2.50 11.39
N PRO A 117 -6.38 -3.80 11.09
CA PRO A 117 -7.16 -4.87 11.72
C PRO A 117 -6.78 -5.16 13.17
N ILE A 118 -5.58 -4.75 13.62
CA ILE A 118 -5.17 -4.85 15.04
C ILE A 118 -5.84 -3.76 15.86
N LEU A 119 -5.88 -2.54 15.32
CA LEU A 119 -6.49 -1.38 15.98
C LEU A 119 -8.00 -1.24 15.74
N LYS A 120 -8.57 -2.06 14.84
CA LYS A 120 -9.98 -2.01 14.41
C LYS A 120 -10.43 -0.60 14.02
N ARG A 121 -9.55 0.09 13.28
CA ARG A 121 -9.69 1.52 12.96
C ARG A 121 -9.50 1.77 11.48
N ARG A 122 -10.40 2.54 10.89
CA ARG A 122 -10.26 3.05 9.51
C ARG A 122 -9.06 3.97 9.39
N LEU A 123 -8.31 3.83 8.30
CA LEU A 123 -7.10 4.60 8.06
C LEU A 123 -7.39 6.03 7.57
N GLY A 124 -8.59 6.27 7.00
CA GLY A 124 -8.91 7.53 6.31
C GLY A 124 -8.30 7.63 4.91
N TYR A 125 -7.73 6.53 4.43
CA TYR A 125 -7.20 6.28 3.09
C TYR A 125 -7.22 4.77 2.85
N SER A 126 -6.91 4.35 1.63
CA SER A 126 -6.68 2.94 1.30
C SER A 126 -5.21 2.71 0.97
N VAL A 127 -4.69 1.54 1.33
CA VAL A 127 -3.41 1.01 0.85
C VAL A 127 -3.71 -0.04 -0.20
N PHE A 128 -3.26 0.19 -1.42
CA PHE A 128 -3.26 -0.81 -2.49
C PHE A 128 -1.91 -1.54 -2.45
N LEU A 129 -1.93 -2.82 -2.05
CA LEU A 129 -0.76 -3.68 -2.07
C LEU A 129 -0.78 -4.50 -3.36
N TRP A 130 -0.03 -4.05 -4.35
CA TRP A 130 0.18 -4.74 -5.61
C TRP A 130 1.12 -5.92 -5.43
N HIS A 131 0.77 -7.05 -6.01
CA HIS A 131 1.49 -8.31 -5.90
C HIS A 131 1.23 -9.22 -7.11
N ASP A 132 2.14 -10.17 -7.32
CA ASP A 132 1.91 -11.29 -8.21
C ASP A 132 0.81 -12.20 -7.63
N ASP A 133 -0.30 -12.40 -8.34
CA ASP A 133 -1.41 -13.27 -7.89
C ASP A 133 -1.18 -14.75 -8.28
N GLU A 134 -0.23 -15.00 -9.16
CA GLU A 134 0.14 -16.32 -9.68
C GLU A 134 1.41 -16.87 -9.02
N PHE A 135 1.90 -16.23 -7.95
CA PHE A 135 3.16 -16.56 -7.27
C PHE A 135 3.32 -18.04 -6.88
N LYS A 136 2.20 -18.76 -6.69
CA LYS A 136 2.18 -20.18 -6.34
C LYS A 136 2.45 -21.12 -7.52
N VAL A 137 2.19 -20.67 -8.74
CA VAL A 137 2.29 -21.48 -9.97
C VAL A 137 3.51 -21.11 -10.82
N ASN A 138 3.94 -19.85 -10.78
CA ASN A 138 5.10 -19.38 -11.55
C ASN A 138 6.43 -19.44 -10.77
N GLY A 139 6.40 -19.93 -9.52
CA GLY A 139 7.61 -20.20 -8.76
C GLY A 139 8.32 -18.96 -8.20
N GLN A 140 7.59 -17.87 -7.92
CA GLN A 140 8.21 -16.68 -7.33
C GLN A 140 9.02 -17.02 -6.06
N PRO A 141 10.19 -16.40 -5.88
CA PRO A 141 11.02 -16.56 -4.70
C PRO A 141 10.40 -15.88 -3.47
N GLU A 142 10.90 -16.26 -2.29
CA GLU A 142 10.55 -15.58 -1.05
C GLU A 142 11.06 -14.13 -1.05
N ASN A 143 10.25 -13.23 -0.51
CA ASN A 143 10.58 -11.83 -0.44
C ASN A 143 11.23 -11.50 0.92
N GLN A 144 12.55 -11.32 0.93
CA GLN A 144 13.29 -11.04 2.17
C GLN A 144 12.99 -9.66 2.74
N ALA A 145 12.74 -8.65 1.90
CA ALA A 145 12.27 -7.35 2.34
C ALA A 145 10.94 -7.44 3.10
N LEU A 146 10.00 -8.28 2.64
CA LEU A 146 8.74 -8.52 3.35
C LEU A 146 8.96 -9.27 4.68
N GLN A 147 9.91 -10.20 4.72
CA GLN A 147 10.27 -10.88 5.98
C GLN A 147 10.91 -9.95 7.00
N SER A 148 11.61 -8.89 6.57
CA SER A 148 12.20 -7.93 7.51
C SER A 148 11.17 -7.16 8.36
N VAL A 149 9.92 -7.08 7.89
CA VAL A 149 8.84 -6.33 8.56
C VAL A 149 7.86 -7.22 9.32
N SER A 150 8.06 -8.54 9.29
CA SER A 150 7.19 -9.51 9.95
C SER A 150 8.00 -10.50 10.78
N LYS A 151 7.52 -10.82 11.97
CA LYS A 151 8.07 -11.91 12.81
C LYS A 151 7.53 -13.29 12.44
N VAL A 152 6.53 -13.34 11.56
CA VAL A 152 5.88 -14.57 11.10
C VAL A 152 6.33 -14.82 9.66
N ASP A 153 6.56 -16.09 9.31
CA ASP A 153 6.84 -16.48 7.93
C ASP A 153 5.65 -16.19 7.01
N LEU A 154 5.85 -15.22 6.11
CA LEU A 154 4.85 -14.76 5.15
C LEU A 154 4.93 -15.47 3.79
N SER A 155 5.93 -16.33 3.58
CA SER A 155 6.23 -16.97 2.28
C SER A 155 5.08 -17.81 1.72
N ARG A 156 4.13 -18.22 2.57
CA ARG A 156 2.94 -18.99 2.16
C ARG A 156 1.83 -18.13 1.56
N HIS A 157 1.83 -16.84 1.87
CA HIS A 157 0.78 -15.89 1.50
C HIS A 157 1.26 -14.87 0.47
N TRP A 158 2.56 -14.58 0.46
CA TRP A 158 3.16 -13.55 -0.37
C TRP A 158 4.56 -13.99 -0.80
N ARG A 159 4.83 -13.86 -2.11
CA ARG A 159 6.12 -14.13 -2.74
C ARG A 159 6.31 -13.19 -3.92
N GLY A 160 7.54 -13.07 -4.41
CA GLY A 160 7.85 -12.15 -5.49
C GLY A 160 7.83 -10.69 -5.03
N PRO A 161 7.91 -9.72 -5.96
CA PRO A 161 7.94 -8.30 -5.64
C PRO A 161 6.56 -7.81 -5.17
N LEU A 162 6.55 -6.85 -4.24
CA LEU A 162 5.32 -6.16 -3.82
C LEU A 162 5.50 -4.65 -3.89
N LEU A 163 4.40 -3.94 -4.13
CA LEU A 163 4.38 -2.47 -4.15
C LEU A 163 3.15 -1.95 -3.40
N ALA A 164 3.36 -1.17 -2.35
CA ALA A 164 2.30 -0.55 -1.59
C ALA A 164 2.13 0.92 -1.98
N VAL A 165 0.92 1.28 -2.39
CA VAL A 165 0.53 2.63 -2.81
C VAL A 165 -0.57 3.13 -1.89
N VAL A 166 -0.50 4.40 -1.49
CA VAL A 166 -1.54 5.06 -0.68
C VAL A 166 -2.48 5.82 -1.58
N VAL A 167 -3.78 5.54 -1.48
CA VAL A 167 -4.81 6.15 -2.34
C VAL A 167 -5.98 6.67 -1.53
N GLN A 168 -6.64 7.70 -2.04
CA GLN A 168 -7.96 8.12 -1.61
C GLN A 168 -8.99 7.50 -2.54
N VAL A 169 -10.08 7.00 -1.95
CA VAL A 169 -11.18 6.40 -2.69
C VAL A 169 -12.48 7.12 -2.36
N ASP A 170 -13.35 7.26 -3.35
CA ASP A 170 -14.71 7.73 -3.14
C ASP A 170 -15.60 6.63 -2.53
N GLU A 171 -16.88 6.95 -2.31
CA GLU A 171 -17.87 6.02 -1.76
C GLU A 171 -18.19 4.82 -2.65
N PHE A 172 -17.82 4.88 -3.94
CA PHE A 172 -17.98 3.81 -4.93
C PHE A 172 -16.70 2.98 -5.11
N GLY A 173 -15.62 3.33 -4.41
CA GLY A 173 -14.31 2.68 -4.53
C GLY A 173 -13.44 3.19 -5.68
N GLY A 174 -13.86 4.26 -6.37
CA GLY A 174 -13.07 4.93 -7.39
C GLY A 174 -11.90 5.70 -6.78
N VAL A 175 -10.71 5.62 -7.37
CA VAL A 175 -9.53 6.36 -6.90
C VAL A 175 -9.71 7.84 -7.23
N THR A 176 -9.62 8.70 -6.22
CA THR A 176 -9.78 10.16 -6.35
C THR A 176 -8.47 10.93 -6.22
N ASP A 177 -7.48 10.34 -5.56
CA ASP A 177 -6.13 10.88 -5.39
C ASP A 177 -5.16 9.75 -5.00
N VAL A 178 -3.87 9.95 -5.28
CA VAL A 178 -2.78 9.08 -4.84
C VAL A 178 -1.85 9.92 -3.97
N GLN A 179 -1.54 9.43 -2.77
CA GLN A 179 -0.72 10.17 -1.81
C GLN A 179 0.68 9.59 -1.73
N ASP A 180 1.63 10.43 -1.33
CA ASP A 180 2.97 9.94 -1.00
C ASP A 180 2.91 9.06 0.24
N ALA A 181 3.33 7.81 0.09
CA ALA A 181 3.51 6.91 1.22
C ALA A 181 4.46 7.53 2.25
N ASN A 182 4.17 7.31 3.52
CA ASN A 182 5.03 7.64 4.65
C ASN A 182 5.44 6.34 5.37
N PRO A 183 6.35 6.40 6.36
CA PRO A 183 6.75 5.19 7.10
C PRO A 183 5.60 4.47 7.81
N ASP A 184 4.48 5.14 8.12
CA ASP A 184 3.32 4.54 8.82
C ASP A 184 2.73 3.37 8.03
N VAL A 185 2.76 3.45 6.70
CA VAL A 185 2.27 2.40 5.79
C VAL A 185 2.94 1.08 6.11
N LEU A 186 4.22 1.08 6.49
CA LEU A 186 4.95 -0.14 6.78
C LEU A 186 4.46 -0.83 8.05
N SER A 187 4.23 -0.05 9.11
CA SER A 187 3.68 -0.55 10.38
C SER A 187 2.25 -1.08 10.20
N ILE A 188 1.45 -0.41 9.37
CA ILE A 188 0.11 -0.86 9.01
C ILE A 188 0.16 -2.18 8.22
N LEU A 189 1.06 -2.29 7.23
CA LEU A 189 1.23 -3.53 6.46
C LEU A 189 1.74 -4.68 7.33
N ALA A 190 2.64 -4.41 8.27
CA ALA A 190 3.09 -5.41 9.24
C ALA A 190 1.91 -5.93 10.08
N ASP A 191 1.05 -5.03 10.59
CA ASP A 191 -0.15 -5.39 11.35
C ASP A 191 -1.15 -6.21 10.49
N ILE A 192 -1.36 -5.80 9.24
CA ILE A 192 -2.27 -6.45 8.28
C ILE A 192 -1.80 -7.85 7.92
N VAL A 193 -0.54 -7.97 7.52
CA VAL A 193 -0.02 -9.25 7.03
C VAL A 193 0.13 -10.24 8.18
N HIS A 194 0.38 -9.76 9.40
CA HIS A 194 0.36 -10.59 10.60
C HIS A 194 -1.00 -11.26 10.83
N LEU A 195 -2.12 -10.53 10.67
CA LEU A 195 -3.46 -11.09 10.93
C LEU A 195 -3.99 -11.99 9.81
N LYS A 196 -3.64 -11.74 8.54
CA LYS A 196 -4.14 -12.53 7.40
C LYS A 196 -3.45 -13.89 7.23
N THR A 197 -2.40 -14.19 8.00
CA THR A 197 -1.86 -15.56 8.13
C THR A 197 -2.73 -16.46 9.02
N GLY A 198 -3.75 -15.91 9.70
CA GLY A 198 -4.62 -16.64 10.63
C GLY A 198 -6.06 -16.94 10.16
N ARG A 199 -6.62 -16.22 9.17
CA ARG A 199 -7.98 -16.42 8.60
C ARG A 199 -8.28 -15.28 7.62
N VAL A 200 -8.57 -15.54 6.34
CA VAL A 200 -9.44 -14.66 5.53
C VAL A 200 -10.21 -15.46 4.47
N ASN A 201 -11.54 -15.35 4.57
CA ASN A 201 -12.49 -15.59 3.48
C ASN A 201 -12.42 -14.44 2.48
N THR A 202 -12.27 -14.81 1.21
CA THR A 202 -12.78 -14.22 -0.04
C THR A 202 -12.87 -12.69 -0.20
N LEU A 203 -12.20 -12.24 -1.27
CA LEU A 203 -12.22 -10.90 -1.85
C LEU A 203 -13.63 -10.41 -2.20
N THR A 204 -13.89 -9.13 -1.94
CA THR A 204 -14.75 -8.32 -2.82
C THR A 204 -13.89 -7.91 -4.01
N VAL A 205 -13.98 -8.66 -5.11
CA VAL A 205 -13.51 -8.19 -6.42
C VAL A 205 -14.58 -7.23 -6.91
N PHE A 206 -14.28 -5.93 -6.97
CA PHE A 206 -15.04 -5.05 -7.84
C PHE A 206 -14.50 -5.27 -9.25
N PRO A 207 -15.30 -5.79 -10.19
CA PRO A 207 -14.91 -5.75 -11.59
C PRO A 207 -14.84 -4.28 -11.98
N PHE A 208 -13.63 -3.77 -12.19
CA PHE A 208 -13.47 -2.55 -12.96
C PHE A 208 -14.06 -2.85 -14.34
N GLU A 209 -15.15 -2.16 -14.71
CA GLU A 209 -15.78 -2.37 -16.00
C GLU A 209 -14.73 -2.14 -17.10
N ILE A 210 -14.60 -3.16 -17.95
CA ILE A 210 -13.82 -3.12 -19.18
C ILE A 210 -14.54 -2.17 -20.14
N THR A 211 -14.40 -0.87 -19.95
CA THR A 211 -15.05 0.13 -20.80
C THR A 211 -14.06 1.08 -21.47
N GLN A 212 -12.74 0.88 -21.29
CA GLN A 212 -11.72 1.68 -21.97
C GLN A 212 -10.56 0.88 -22.58
N MET A 213 -10.72 -0.41 -22.86
CA MET A 213 -9.77 -1.11 -23.75
C MET A 213 -10.10 -0.77 -25.22
N GLY A 214 -9.12 -0.22 -25.93
CA GLY A 214 -9.22 0.01 -27.36
C GLY A 214 -9.48 -1.31 -28.11
N SER A 215 -10.18 -1.24 -29.24
CA SER A 215 -10.66 -2.41 -30.01
C SER A 215 -9.59 -3.45 -30.38
N ARG A 216 -8.30 -3.07 -30.37
CA ARG A 216 -7.17 -3.98 -30.65
C ARG A 216 -6.79 -4.85 -29.43
N GLU A 217 -7.02 -4.38 -28.21
CA GLU A 217 -6.71 -5.12 -26.97
C GLU A 217 -7.78 -6.17 -26.65
N MET A 218 -9.04 -5.87 -27.00
CA MET A 218 -10.16 -6.83 -26.93
C MET A 218 -9.94 -8.05 -27.84
N ALA A 219 -9.33 -7.86 -29.03
CA ALA A 219 -9.02 -8.96 -29.94
C ALA A 219 -7.93 -9.88 -29.39
N PHE A 220 -6.96 -9.34 -28.66
CA PHE A 220 -5.91 -10.12 -28.00
C PHE A 220 -6.47 -10.94 -26.83
N PHE A 221 -7.31 -10.34 -25.99
CA PHE A 221 -7.98 -11.03 -24.88
C PHE A 221 -8.91 -12.15 -25.37
N ALA A 222 -9.71 -11.90 -26.40
CA ALA A 222 -10.60 -12.93 -26.98
C ALA A 222 -9.83 -14.10 -27.61
N SER A 223 -8.67 -13.83 -28.23
CA SER A 223 -7.79 -14.87 -28.76
C SER A 223 -7.14 -15.72 -27.66
N LEU A 224 -6.76 -15.12 -26.54
CA LEU A 224 -6.18 -15.82 -25.39
C LEU A 224 -7.20 -16.73 -24.69
N MET A 225 -8.43 -16.22 -24.49
CA MET A 225 -9.54 -16.98 -23.91
C MET A 225 -10.07 -18.08 -24.82
N GLY A 226 -9.95 -17.92 -26.15
CA GLY A 226 -10.30 -18.96 -27.13
C GLY A 226 -9.38 -20.18 -27.09
N ASN A 227 -8.10 -19.98 -26.75
CA ASN A 227 -7.11 -21.06 -26.67
C ASN A 227 -7.18 -21.84 -25.35
N LEU A 228 -7.64 -21.22 -24.27
CA LEU A 228 -7.84 -21.88 -22.96
C LEU A 228 -9.07 -22.79 -22.89
N ARG A 229 -9.95 -22.76 -23.89
CA ARG A 229 -11.12 -23.67 -23.99
C ARG A 229 -10.88 -24.91 -24.86
N ARG A 230 -9.68 -25.07 -25.44
CA ARG A 230 -9.36 -26.19 -26.35
C ARG A 230 -8.20 -27.08 -25.92
N ASN A 231 -7.84 -27.10 -24.63
CA ASN A 231 -6.98 -28.14 -24.06
C ASN A 231 -7.57 -28.61 -22.72
#